data_AF-A0A221R3L0-F1
#
_entry.id   AF-A0A221R3L0-F1
#
_cell.length_a   1.000
_cell.length_b   1.000
_cell.length_c   1.000
_cell.angle_alpha   90.00
_cell.angle_beta   90.00
_cell.angle_gamma   90.00
#
_symmetry.space_group_name_H-M   'P 1'
#
loop_
_entity.id
_entity.type
_entity.pdbx_description
1 polymer ?
#
loop_
_entity_poly.entity_id
_entity_poly.type
_entity_poly.pdbx_seq_one_letter_code
_entity_poly.pdbx_strand_id
1 'polypeptide(L)' 'MDESKKRPLENENTMGGSIVIFAVLMVVFLVGLYLVQFLDFTSVWPMAALILLFALAYFIPMTFLGRSDAGGDHR' A
#
# COMPACT_ATOMS: atom_id res chain seq x y z
N MET A 1 -23.40 -33.37 -18.39
CA MET A 1 -22.42 -33.14 -17.30
C MET A 1 -22.01 -31.69 -17.42
N ASP A 2 -22.59 -30.85 -16.58
CA ASP A 2 -22.56 -29.40 -16.70
C ASP A 2 -21.15 -28.84 -16.45
N GLU A 3 -20.45 -28.53 -17.53
CA GLU A 3 -19.24 -27.70 -17.54
C GLU A 3 -19.61 -26.20 -17.43
N SER A 4 -20.63 -25.90 -16.63
CA SER A 4 -20.93 -24.53 -16.24
C SER A 4 -20.05 -24.20 -15.06
N LYS A 5 -19.21 -23.19 -15.23
CA LYS A 5 -18.79 -22.26 -14.17
C LYS A 5 -17.45 -22.58 -13.47
N LYS A 6 -16.36 -22.58 -14.23
CA LYS A 6 -15.11 -22.01 -13.72
C LYS A 6 -15.29 -20.51 -13.60
N ARG A 7 -15.95 -20.06 -12.53
CA ARG A 7 -15.78 -18.67 -12.08
C ARG A 7 -14.28 -18.52 -11.75
N PRO A 8 -13.57 -17.50 -12.25
CA PRO A 8 -12.29 -17.16 -11.64
C PRO A 8 -12.58 -16.97 -10.15
N LEU A 9 -11.80 -17.64 -9.30
CA LEU A 9 -11.84 -17.44 -7.85
C LEU A 9 -11.75 -15.93 -7.65
N GLU A 10 -12.88 -15.33 -7.27
CA GLU A 10 -12.95 -13.90 -7.03
C GLU A 10 -11.99 -13.66 -5.88
N ASN A 11 -10.83 -13.10 -6.20
CA ASN A 11 -9.84 -12.68 -5.24
C ASN A 11 -10.56 -11.67 -4.34
N GLU A 12 -11.12 -12.16 -3.24
CA GLU A 12 -11.76 -11.37 -2.20
C GLU A 12 -10.66 -10.53 -1.57
N ASN A 13 -10.33 -9.42 -2.24
CA ASN A 13 -9.65 -8.33 -1.61
C ASN A 13 -10.56 -7.88 -0.47
N THR A 14 -10.30 -8.39 0.73
CA THR A 14 -11.14 -8.12 1.90
C THR A 14 -11.35 -6.61 2.00
N MET A 15 -12.60 -6.15 2.04
CA MET A 15 -12.91 -4.71 2.13
C MET A 15 -12.13 -4.05 3.28
N GLY A 16 -11.90 -4.79 4.37
CA GLY A 16 -11.06 -4.38 5.49
C GLY A 16 -9.58 -4.16 5.12
N GLY A 17 -8.96 -5.03 4.34
CA GLY A 17 -7.58 -4.87 3.87
C GLY A 17 -7.41 -3.60 3.03
N SER A 18 -8.37 -3.32 2.14
CA SER A 18 -8.36 -2.10 1.32
C SER A 18 -8.52 -0.83 2.15
N ILE A 19 -9.41 -0.82 3.15
CA ILE A 19 -9.62 0.33 4.06
C ILE A 19 -8.36 0.61 4.89
N VAL A 20 -7.68 -0.43 5.38
CA VAL A 20 -6.42 -0.26 6.14
C VAL A 20 -5.34 0.34 5.26
N ILE A 21 -5.18 -0.15 4.03
CA ILE A 21 -4.19 0.40 3.08
C ILE A 21 -4.53 1.85 2.74
N PHE A 22 -5.81 2.18 2.54
CA PHE A 22 -6.27 3.54 2.29
C PHE A 22 -5.92 4.48 3.47
N ALA A 23 -6.20 4.07 4.70
CA ALA A 23 -5.89 4.87 5.88
C ALA A 23 -4.39 5.12 6.03
N VAL A 24 -3.56 4.09 5.78
CA VAL A 24 -2.10 4.24 5.86
C VAL A 24 -1.57 5.18 4.77
N LEU A 25 -2.05 5.06 3.53
CA LEU A 25 -1.68 5.99 2.45
C LEU A 25 -2.12 7.42 2.77
N MET A 26 -3.26 7.59 3.43
CA MET A 26 -3.73 8.91 3.87
C MET A 26 -2.81 9.53 4.93
N VAL A 27 -2.37 8.75 5.91
CA VAL A 27 -1.39 9.24 6.92
C VAL A 27 -0.08 9.62 6.24
N VAL A 28 0.45 8.77 5.35
CA VAL A 28 1.69 9.03 4.61
C VAL A 28 1.58 10.32 3.79
N PHE A 29 0.45 10.56 3.15
CA PHE A 29 0.19 11.79 2.40
C PHE A 29 0.19 13.04 3.30
N LEU A 30 -0.51 12.99 4.44
CA LEU A 30 -0.57 14.12 5.38
C LEU A 30 0.80 14.42 5.99
N VAL A 31 1.57 13.38 6.32
CA VAL A 31 2.96 13.51 6.78
C VAL A 31 3.81 14.17 5.69
N GLY A 32 3.61 13.81 4.42
CA GLY A 32 4.29 14.45 3.29
C GLY A 32 4.01 15.96 3.21
N LEU A 33 2.75 16.37 3.35
CA LEU A 33 2.37 17.78 3.38
C LEU A 33 3.03 18.53 4.54
N TYR A 34 3.13 17.91 5.71
CA TYR A 34 3.83 18.48 6.86
C TYR A 34 5.32 18.64 6.57
N LEU A 35 5.99 17.64 5.98
CA LEU A 35 7.41 17.73 5.66
C LEU A 35 7.72 18.78 4.58
N VAL A 36 6.82 19.00 3.63
CA VAL A 36 6.98 20.04 2.60
C VAL A 36 7.05 21.45 3.22
N GLN A 37 6.38 21.69 4.36
CA GLN A 37 6.51 22.98 5.07
C GLN A 37 7.92 23.24 5.58
N PHE A 38 8.70 22.19 5.86
CA PHE A 38 10.08 22.30 6.33
C PHE A 38 11.09 22.26 5.17
N LEU A 39 10.65 22.14 3.92
CA LEU A 39 11.52 22.02 2.77
C LEU A 39 12.21 23.37 2.51
N ASP A 40 13.45 23.49 2.97
CA ASP A 40 14.33 24.63 2.76
C ASP A 40 15.67 24.13 2.20
N PHE A 41 16.25 24.87 1.26
CA PHE A 41 17.53 24.54 0.62
C PHE A 41 18.74 24.70 1.55
N THR A 42 18.52 25.28 2.73
CA THR A 42 19.52 25.42 3.78
C THR A 42 19.72 24.14 4.60
N SER A 43 18.72 23.25 4.60
CA SER A 43 18.65 22.09 5.49
C SER A 43 18.34 20.82 4.72
N VAL A 44 19.23 19.83 4.78
CA VAL A 44 19.12 18.60 3.98
C VAL A 44 18.13 17.58 4.57
N TRP A 45 17.86 17.66 5.89
CA TRP A 45 17.02 16.69 6.60
C TRP A 45 15.56 16.58 6.09
N PRO A 46 14.86 17.65 5.68
CA PRO A 46 13.49 17.56 5.17
C PRO A 46 13.47 16.81 3.83
N MET A 47 14.47 17.04 2.98
CA MET A 47 14.63 16.33 1.71
C MET A 47 14.91 14.84 1.93
N ALA A 48 15.80 14.49 2.86
CA ALA A 48 16.06 13.09 3.21
C ALA A 48 14.81 12.39 3.77
N ALA A 49 14.06 13.08 4.63
CA ALA A 49 12.84 12.54 5.21
C ALA A 49 11.70 12.39 4.17
N LEU A 50 11.59 13.29 3.19
CA LEU A 50 10.66 13.14 2.05
C LEU A 50 11.01 11.94 1.17
N ILE A 51 12.30 11.69 0.92
CA ILE A 51 12.76 10.52 0.14
C ILE A 51 12.41 9.22 0.87
N LEU A 52 12.68 9.14 2.18
CA LEU A 52 12.33 7.98 3.00
C LEU A 52 10.81 7.76 3.05
N LEU A 53 10.04 8.84 3.16
CA LEU A 53 8.59 8.80 3.15
C LEU A 53 8.06 8.25 1.81
N PHE A 54 8.66 8.65 0.69
CA PHE A 54 8.32 8.10 -0.64
C PHE A 54 8.63 6.60 -0.75
N ALA A 55 9.78 6.18 -0.23
CA ALA A 55 10.13 4.77 -0.20
C ALA A 55 9.14 3.94 0.65
N LEU A 56 8.76 4.46 1.83
CA LEU A 56 7.75 3.83 2.70
C LEU A 56 6.37 3.81 2.04
N ALA A 57 5.97 4.89 1.37
CA ALA A 57 4.70 4.98 0.64
C ALA A 57 4.57 3.88 -0.42
N TYR A 58 5.67 3.49 -1.05
CA TYR A 58 5.72 2.39 -2.02
C TYR A 58 5.81 1.02 -1.34
N PHE A 59 6.63 0.89 -0.31
CA PHE A 59 6.90 -0.38 0.36
C PHE A 59 5.71 -0.93 1.14
N ILE A 60 4.93 -0.05 1.77
CA ILE A 60 3.76 -0.43 2.56
C ILE A 60 2.72 -1.16 1.68
N PRO A 61 2.17 -0.56 0.60
CA PRO A 61 1.27 -1.28 -0.29
C PRO A 61 1.90 -2.55 -0.85
N MET A 62 3.18 -2.52 -1.25
CA MET A 62 3.87 -3.69 -1.81
C MET A 62 3.91 -4.87 -0.82
N THR A 63 4.13 -4.61 0.47
CA THR A 63 4.17 -5.63 1.52
C THR A 63 2.77 -6.21 1.80
N PHE A 64 1.73 -5.38 1.72
CA PHE A 64 0.36 -5.82 2.04
C PHE A 64 -0.43 -6.35 0.82
N LEU A 65 -0.08 -5.96 -0.41
CA LEU A 65 -0.69 -6.44 -1.65
C LEU A 65 -0.02 -7.72 -2.18
N GLY A 66 1.24 -8.01 -1.82
CA GLY A 66 1.92 -9.24 -2.25
C GLY A 66 1.54 -10.49 -1.46
N ARG A 67 0.87 -10.34 -0.32
CA ARG A 67 0.43 -11.46 0.56
C ARG A 67 -0.94 -12.04 0.19
N SER A 68 -1.60 -11.55 -0.86
CA SER A 68 -2.95 -11.99 -1.25
C SER A 68 -3.00 -13.27 -2.09
N ASP A 69 -1.86 -13.90 -2.44
CA ASP A 69 -1.84 -14.96 -3.48
C ASP A 69 -1.09 -16.27 -3.16
N ALA A 70 -0.89 -16.69 -1.91
CA ALA A 70 -0.06 -17.89 -1.61
C ALA A 70 -0.55 -18.85 -0.50
N GLY A 71 -1.86 -19.07 -0.32
CA GLY A 71 -2.34 -19.93 0.78
C GLY A 71 -3.62 -20.72 0.60
N GLY A 72 -4.10 -20.90 -0.64
CA GLY A 72 -5.28 -21.73 -0.93
C GLY A 72 -4.92 -23.04 -1.63
N ASP A 73 -4.49 -24.03 -0.84
CA ASP A 73 -4.25 -25.41 -1.25
C ASP A 73 -5.48 -26.04 -1.92
N HIS A 74 -5.33 -26.51 -3.16
CA HIS A 74 -6.25 -27.47 -3.78
C HIS A 74 -5.44 -28.61 -4.41
N ARG A 75 -5.02 -29.55 -3.56
CA ARG A 75 -4.97 -30.97 -3.92
C ARG A 75 -6.37 -31.55 -4.01
#